data_AF-A0A7C1L1M1-F1
#
_entry.id   AF-A0A7C1L1M1-F1
#
_cell.length_a   1.000
_cell.length_b   1.000
_cell.length_c   1.000
_cell.angle_alpha   90.00
_cell.angle_beta   90.00
_cell.angle_gamma   90.00
#
_symmetry.space_group_name_H-M   'P 1'
#
loop_
_entity.id
_entity.type
_entity.pdbx_description
1 polymer ?
#
loop_
_entity_poly.entity_id
_entity_poly.type
_entity_poly.pdbx_seq_one_letter_code
_entity_poly.pdbx_strand_id
1 'polypeptide(L)' 'MAKKGRKRNNVSEVPTPSLSKSVRMEKITNGFVVSTFTDKGEKAVFAKTKKAAKEVAVKLLG' A
#
# COMPACT_ATOMS: atom_id res chain seq x y z
N MET A 1 2.01 -12.22 44.52
CA MET A 1 2.50 -11.98 43.14
C MET A 1 1.46 -12.47 42.14
N ALA A 2 0.97 -11.61 41.23
CA ALA A 2 0.48 -11.93 39.88
C ALA A 2 -0.31 -10.74 39.32
N LYS A 3 0.39 -9.80 38.67
CA LYS A 3 -0.18 -8.67 37.94
C LYS A 3 -0.78 -9.23 36.64
N LYS A 4 -2.10 -9.47 36.58
CA LYS A 4 -2.79 -9.92 35.36
C LYS A 4 -2.73 -8.82 34.30
N GLY A 5 -1.76 -8.92 33.39
CA GLY A 5 -1.67 -8.09 32.20
C GLY A 5 -2.84 -8.38 31.28
N ARG A 6 -3.81 -7.46 31.21
CA ARG A 6 -4.87 -7.49 30.21
C ARG A 6 -4.26 -7.10 28.86
N LYS A 7 -3.92 -8.12 28.08
CA LYS A 7 -3.48 -8.05 26.68
C LYS A 7 -4.45 -7.13 25.92
N ARG A 8 -3.93 -6.05 25.33
CA ARG A 8 -4.72 -5.22 24.41
C ARG A 8 -5.04 -6.09 23.21
N ASN A 9 -6.33 -6.26 22.91
CA ASN A 9 -6.79 -6.77 21.65
C ASN A 9 -6.34 -5.78 20.58
N ASN A 10 -5.14 -6.00 20.03
CA ASN A 10 -4.74 -5.41 18.78
C ASN A 10 -5.63 -6.11 17.75
N VAL A 11 -6.82 -5.53 17.54
CA VAL A 11 -7.65 -5.82 16.39
C VAL A 11 -6.79 -5.39 15.22
N SER A 12 -5.95 -6.32 14.74
CA SER A 12 -5.47 -6.26 13.38
C SER A 12 -6.75 -6.33 12.56
N GLU A 13 -7.24 -5.15 12.17
CA GLU A 13 -8.13 -5.01 11.04
C GLU A 13 -7.40 -5.71 9.90
N VAL A 14 -7.66 -7.00 9.77
CA VAL A 14 -7.34 -7.75 8.56
C VAL A 14 -8.12 -6.96 7.52
N PRO A 15 -7.47 -6.23 6.60
CA PRO A 15 -8.21 -5.49 5.61
C PRO A 15 -9.03 -6.56 4.89
N THR A 16 -10.34 -6.50 5.06
CA THR A 16 -11.30 -7.19 4.20
C THR A 16 -10.79 -6.92 2.79
N PRO A 17 -10.62 -7.92 1.91
CA PRO A 17 -10.29 -7.64 0.52
C PRO A 17 -11.53 -7.01 -0.11
N SER A 18 -11.76 -5.73 0.20
CA SER A 18 -12.41 -4.83 -0.70
C SER A 18 -11.56 -4.92 -1.94
N LEU A 19 -12.16 -5.38 -3.04
CA LEU A 19 -11.62 -5.35 -4.39
C LEU A 19 -11.47 -3.89 -4.86
N SER A 20 -10.91 -3.05 -3.99
CA SER A 20 -10.62 -1.65 -4.19
C SER A 20 -9.24 -1.61 -4.79
N LYS A 21 -9.17 -1.10 -6.02
CA LYS A 21 -7.92 -0.73 -6.68
C LYS A 21 -7.03 -0.05 -5.64
N SER A 22 -5.91 -0.67 -5.34
CA SER A 22 -4.99 -0.20 -4.29
C SER A 22 -3.68 0.18 -4.95
N VAL A 23 -3.10 1.29 -4.50
CA VAL A 23 -1.78 1.72 -4.97
C VAL A 23 -0.82 1.75 -3.82
N ARG A 24 0.31 1.05 -4.00
CA ARG A 24 1.44 1.07 -3.09
C ARG A 24 2.59 1.81 -3.75
N MET A 25 3.08 2.85 -3.10
CA MET A 25 4.27 3.57 -3.52
C MET A 25 5.43 3.20 -2.61
N GLU A 26 6.50 2.69 -3.19
CA GLU A 26 7.73 2.33 -2.48
C GLU A 26 8.89 3.16 -3.00
N LYS A 27 9.65 3.78 -2.09
CA LYS A 27 10.85 4.54 -2.45
C LYS A 27 12.02 3.57 -2.57
N ILE A 28 12.71 3.63 -3.71
CA ILE A 28 13.91 2.84 -3.99
C ILE A 28 15.12 3.77 -4.17
N THR A 29 16.32 3.20 -4.21
CA THR A 29 17.58 3.95 -4.31
C THR A 29 17.60 4.96 -5.47
N ASN A 30 17.00 4.59 -6.61
CA ASN A 30 17.01 5.38 -7.85
C ASN A 30 15.64 5.98 -8.23
N GLY A 31 14.69 6.07 -7.29
CA GLY A 31 13.37 6.64 -7.56
C GLY A 31 12.26 6.03 -6.72
N PHE A 32 11.14 5.74 -7.36
CA PHE A 32 9.91 5.23 -6.76
C PHE A 32 9.33 4.13 -7.63
N VAL A 33 8.84 3.08 -7.00
CA VAL A 33 8.03 2.04 -7.62
C VAL A 33 6.59 2.26 -7.20
N VAL A 34 5.69 2.31 -8.17
CA VAL A 34 4.25 2.44 -7.97
C VAL A 34 3.60 1.13 -8.39
N SER A 35 3.19 0.31 -7.42
CA SER A 35 2.45 -0.94 -7.66
C SER A 35 0.96 -0.69 -7.51
N THR A 36 0.19 -1.05 -8.53
CA THR A 36 -1.27 -1.11 -8.49
C THR A 36 -1.73 -2.54 -8.36
N PHE A 37 -2.61 -2.77 -7.40
CA PHE A 37 -3.30 -4.04 -7.20
C PHE A 37 -4.74 -3.84 -7.67
N THR A 38 -5.10 -4.57 -8.72
CA THR A 38 -6.47 -4.60 -9.27
C THR A 38 -6.95 -6.04 -9.32
N ASP A 39 -8.25 -6.24 -9.51
CA ASP A 39 -8.85 -7.56 -9.73
C ASP A 39 -8.21 -8.34 -10.89
N LYS A 40 -7.64 -7.62 -11.86
CA LYS A 40 -7.01 -8.17 -13.06
C LYS A 40 -5.52 -8.50 -12.86
N GLY A 41 -4.97 -8.22 -11.67
CA GLY A 41 -3.59 -8.47 -11.31
C GLY A 41 -2.83 -7.23 -10.83
N GLU A 42 -1.54 -7.44 -10.57
CA GLU A 42 -0.59 -6.39 -10.18
C GLU A 42 0.06 -5.75 -11.41
N LYS A 43 0.20 -4.42 -11.41
CA LYS A 43 1.10 -3.71 -12.33
C LYS A 43 2.03 -2.81 -11.54
N ALA A 44 3.32 -2.81 -11.89
CA ALA A 44 4.32 -1.93 -11.28
C ALA A 44 4.89 -0.96 -12.32
N VAL A 45 5.04 0.31 -11.93
CA VAL A 45 5.63 1.36 -12.78
C VAL A 45 6.76 2.05 -12.02
N PHE A 46 7.90 2.24 -12.69
CA PHE A 46 9.03 2.99 -12.14
C PHE A 46 8.92 4.48 -12.46
N ALA A 47 9.11 5.31 -11.44
CA ALA A 47 9.15 6.76 -11.56
C ALA A 47 10.44 7.29 -10.93
N LYS A 48 11.21 8.09 -11.67
CA LYS A 48 12.46 8.69 -11.16
C LYS A 48 12.21 9.78 -10.12
N THR A 49 11.05 10.43 -10.15
CA THR A 49 10.71 11.55 -9.28
C THR A 49 9.43 11.30 -8.50
N LYS A 50 9.33 11.92 -7.31
CA LYS A 50 8.14 11.82 -6.45
C LYS A 50 6.89 12.39 -7.12
N LYS A 51 7.05 13.44 -7.93
CA LYS A 51 5.95 14.06 -8.69
C LYS A 51 5.40 13.08 -9.74
N ALA A 52 6.29 12.47 -10.54
CA ALA A 52 5.91 11.46 -11.51
C ALA A 52 5.25 10.24 -10.85
N ALA A 53 5.77 9.78 -9.70
CA ALA A 53 5.19 8.68 -8.95
C ALA A 53 3.74 8.97 -8.49
N LYS A 54 3.49 10.20 -8.02
CA LYS A 54 2.15 10.64 -7.62
C LYS A 54 1.20 10.76 -8.83
N GLU A 55 1.65 11.33 -9.94
CA GLU A 55 0.83 11.41 -11.16
C GLU A 55 0.45 10.02 -11.67
N VAL A 56 1.39 9.09 -11.64
CA VAL A 56 1.17 7.69 -12.01
C VAL A 56 0.18 7.04 -11.02
N ALA A 57 0.35 7.24 -9.71
CA ALA A 57 -0.57 6.71 -8.71
C ALA A 57 -2.01 7.22 -8.87
N VAL A 58 -2.19 8.53 -9.12
CA VAL A 58 -3.52 9.14 -9.35
C VAL A 58 -4.15 8.58 -10.62
N LYS A 59 -3.40 8.53 -11.74
CA LYS A 59 -3.89 7.95 -13.00
C LYS A 59 -4.32 6.49 -12.86
N LEU A 60 -3.70 5.74 -11.95
CA LEU A 60 -3.98 4.33 -11.78
C LEU A 60 -5.12 4.05 -10.78
N LEU A 61 -5.39 4.95 -9.84
CA LEU A 61 -6.56 4.86 -8.96
C LEU A 61 -7.87 5.21 -9.71
N GLY A 62 -7.80 6.11 -10.70
CA GLY A 62 -8.94 6.55 -11.49
C GLY A 62 -9.61 7.74 -10.84
#